data_AF-L9V5P3-F1
#
_entry.id   AF-L9V5P3-F1
#
_cell.length_a   1.000
_cell.length_b   1.000
_cell.length_c   1.000
_cell.angle_alpha   90.00
_cell.angle_beta   90.00
_cell.angle_gamma   90.00
#
_symmetry.space_group_name_H-M   'P 1'
#
loop_
_entity.id
_entity.type
_entity.pdbx_description
1 polymer ?
#
loop_
_entity_poly.entity_id
_entity_poly.type
_entity_poly.pdbx_seq_one_letter_code
_entity_poly.pdbx_strand_id
1 'polypeptide(L)'
;MSHSKLAREPWLWAFVGVWAAVVSALHFGGLAYDIYTRIWWWDVLTHSFSGFGVAGVLFLVFPQTFRGARAPAVVAATLLALGAGFEVYEYLFKDFWWGWSMTYYAEDTAIDLVVNVAGGLGFFAFVEGIFWSRGQADARRGDSPPRSAHVRSDGGETPDDDRRSNR
;
A
#
# COMPACT_ATOMS: atom_id res chain seq x y z
N MET A 1 -8.66 1.45 -13.41
CA MET A 1 -7.28 1.99 -13.28
C MET A 1 -6.27 0.84 -13.32
N SER A 2 -5.05 1.02 -13.84
CA SER A 2 -4.02 -0.04 -13.86
C SER A 2 -2.98 0.11 -12.74
N HIS A 3 -2.33 -0.99 -12.32
CA HIS A 3 -1.18 -0.99 -11.39
C HIS A 3 -0.11 0.02 -11.79
N SER A 4 0.23 0.12 -13.08
CA SER A 4 1.21 1.11 -13.57
C SER A 4 0.75 2.55 -13.42
N LYS A 5 -0.55 2.83 -13.51
CA LYS A 5 -1.06 4.19 -13.29
C LYS A 5 -0.99 4.55 -11.80
N LEU A 6 -1.38 3.61 -10.93
CA LEU A 6 -1.31 3.78 -9.48
C LEU A 6 0.14 3.96 -8.99
N ALA A 7 1.08 3.15 -9.49
CA ALA A 7 2.50 3.25 -9.17
C ALA A 7 3.15 4.58 -9.58
N ARG A 8 2.51 5.35 -10.46
CA ARG A 8 2.97 6.70 -10.86
C ARG A 8 2.29 7.82 -10.08
N GLU A 9 1.34 7.52 -9.19
CA GLU A 9 0.69 8.54 -8.38
C GLU A 9 1.69 9.09 -7.33
N PRO A 10 1.90 10.42 -7.27
CA PRO A 10 2.97 11.02 -6.46
C PRO A 10 2.79 10.79 -4.96
N TRP A 11 1.54 10.70 -4.49
CA TRP A 11 1.27 10.42 -3.08
C TRP A 11 1.75 9.04 -2.65
N LEU A 12 1.76 8.05 -3.55
CA LEU A 12 2.21 6.70 -3.22
C LEU A 12 3.73 6.64 -3.08
N TRP A 13 4.46 7.39 -3.91
CA TRP A 13 5.89 7.61 -3.74
C TRP A 13 6.21 8.29 -2.41
N ALA A 14 5.45 9.33 -2.06
CA ALA A 14 5.61 9.99 -0.77
C ALA A 14 5.32 9.04 0.40
N PHE A 15 4.25 8.25 0.31
CA PHE A 15 3.89 7.24 1.30
C PHE A 15 5.00 6.20 1.50
N VAL A 16 5.48 5.57 0.42
CA VAL A 16 6.55 4.57 0.49
C VAL A 16 7.87 5.20 0.96
N GLY A 17 8.18 6.42 0.55
CA GLY A 17 9.37 7.15 1.00
C GLY A 17 9.35 7.45 2.50
N VAL A 18 8.22 7.91 3.02
CA VAL A 18 8.03 8.11 4.48
C VAL A 18 8.09 6.78 5.22
N TRP A 19 7.48 5.72 4.68
CA TRP A 19 7.55 4.39 5.27
C TRP A 19 8.99 3.86 5.36
N ALA A 20 9.78 4.04 4.29
CA ALA A 20 11.19 3.67 4.27
C ALA A 20 12.00 4.44 5.33
N ALA A 21 11.71 5.73 5.54
CA ALA A 21 12.33 6.52 6.59
C ALA A 21 11.95 6.01 8.00
N VAL A 22 10.69 5.64 8.23
CA VAL A 22 10.22 5.04 9.49
C VAL A 22 10.93 3.71 9.75
N VAL A 23 10.99 2.81 8.77
CA VAL A 23 11.69 1.53 8.87
C VAL A 23 13.17 1.74 9.16
N SER A 24 13.81 2.69 8.48
CA SER A 24 15.22 3.02 8.73
C SER A 24 15.42 3.51 10.17
N ALA A 25 14.53 4.37 10.67
CA ALA A 25 14.58 4.82 12.05
C ALA A 25 14.36 3.68 13.06
N LEU A 26 13.47 2.73 12.78
CA LEU A 26 13.27 1.53 13.60
C LEU A 26 14.54 0.67 13.65
N HIS A 27 15.13 0.36 12.49
CA HIS A 27 16.31 -0.49 12.43
C HIS A 27 17.54 0.18 13.05
N PHE A 28 17.92 1.37 12.58
CA PHE A 28 19.11 2.06 13.07
C PHE A 28 18.95 2.58 14.49
N GLY A 29 17.76 3.02 14.88
CA GLY A 29 17.46 3.35 16.27
C GLY A 29 17.52 2.12 17.16
N GLY A 30 16.98 0.98 16.69
CA GLY A 30 17.06 -0.29 17.40
C GLY A 30 18.50 -0.72 17.69
N LEU A 31 19.38 -0.55 16.70
CA LEU A 31 20.82 -0.80 16.87
C LEU A 31 21.49 0.20 17.80
N ALA A 32 21.23 1.51 17.63
CA ALA A 32 21.91 2.56 18.39
C ALA A 32 21.57 2.56 19.90
N TYR A 33 20.41 2.02 20.27
CA TYR A 33 19.92 2.00 21.65
C TYR A 33 19.82 0.58 22.25
N ASP A 34 20.42 -0.43 21.61
CA ASP A 34 20.36 -1.85 22.00
C ASP A 34 18.93 -2.36 22.23
N ILE A 35 17.96 -1.92 21.41
CA ILE A 35 16.55 -2.29 21.59
C ILE A 35 16.33 -3.75 21.21
N TYR A 36 17.03 -4.23 20.19
CA TYR A 36 16.96 -5.63 19.72
C TYR A 36 17.23 -6.65 20.85
N THR A 37 18.10 -6.32 21.81
CA THR A 37 18.40 -7.21 22.93
C THR A 37 17.47 -7.00 24.14
N ARG A 38 16.61 -5.98 24.13
CA ARG A 38 15.78 -5.58 25.29
C ARG A 38 14.29 -5.77 25.06
N ILE A 39 13.82 -5.66 23.82
CA ILE A 39 12.40 -5.74 23.46
C ILE A 39 12.24 -6.83 22.40
N TRP A 40 11.74 -8.00 22.83
CA TRP A 40 11.68 -9.21 22.00
C TRP A 40 10.85 -9.07 20.71
N TRP A 41 9.81 -8.23 20.69
CA TRP A 41 8.97 -8.03 19.51
C TRP A 41 9.50 -6.95 18.55
N TRP A 42 10.54 -6.21 18.94
CA TRP A 42 11.08 -5.10 18.15
C TRP A 42 11.58 -5.58 16.79
N ASP A 43 12.26 -6.72 16.83
CA ASP A 43 12.83 -7.37 15.66
C ASP A 43 11.74 -7.79 14.67
N VAL A 44 10.78 -8.59 15.14
CA VAL A 44 9.57 -8.99 14.41
C VAL A 44 8.82 -7.79 13.80
N LEU A 45 8.66 -6.69 14.56
CA LEU A 45 8.02 -5.47 14.06
C LEU A 45 8.83 -4.86 12.91
N THR A 46 10.15 -4.75 13.10
CA THR A 46 11.06 -4.13 12.13
C THR A 46 11.10 -4.95 10.83
N HIS A 47 11.16 -6.28 10.92
CA HIS A 47 11.10 -7.16 9.75
C HIS A 47 9.74 -7.09 9.06
N SER A 48 8.63 -7.13 9.81
CA SER A 48 7.29 -6.97 9.23
C SER A 48 7.14 -5.64 8.46
N PHE A 49 7.58 -4.53 9.05
CA PHE A 49 7.50 -3.21 8.42
C PHE A 49 8.46 -3.07 7.25
N SER A 50 9.63 -3.71 7.33
CA SER A 50 10.60 -3.78 6.24
C SER A 50 10.02 -4.53 5.04
N GLY A 51 9.43 -5.72 5.25
CA GLY A 51 8.73 -6.47 4.22
C GLY A 51 7.64 -5.66 3.51
N PHE A 52 6.83 -4.92 4.27
CA PHE A 52 5.83 -4.00 3.71
C PHE A 52 6.48 -2.90 2.85
N GLY A 53 7.55 -2.27 3.35
CA GLY A 53 8.27 -1.21 2.64
C GLY A 53 8.96 -1.69 1.36
N VAL A 54 9.63 -2.84 1.41
CA VAL A 54 10.30 -3.47 0.26
C VAL A 54 9.28 -3.86 -0.80
N ALA A 55 8.12 -4.40 -0.42
CA ALA A 55 7.02 -4.66 -1.35
C ALA A 55 6.50 -3.36 -1.98
N GLY A 56 6.47 -2.26 -1.23
CA GLY A 56 6.15 -0.92 -1.73
C GLY A 56 7.11 -0.45 -2.82
N VAL A 57 8.42 -0.56 -2.58
CA VAL A 57 9.44 -0.24 -3.57
C VAL A 57 9.31 -1.14 -4.80
N LEU A 58 9.13 -2.45 -4.59
CA LEU A 58 8.91 -3.43 -5.66
C LEU A 58 7.70 -3.05 -6.51
N PHE A 59 6.59 -2.62 -5.91
CA PHE A 59 5.40 -2.18 -6.64
C PHE A 59 5.65 -0.90 -7.45
N LEU A 60 6.34 0.08 -6.87
CA LEU A 60 6.63 1.35 -7.55
C LEU A 60 7.51 1.15 -8.79
N VAL A 61 8.53 0.29 -8.68
CA VAL A 61 9.49 0.04 -9.76
C VAL A 61 8.98 -1.02 -10.75
N PHE A 62 8.35 -2.08 -10.25
CA PHE A 62 7.87 -3.23 -11.03
C PHE A 62 6.38 -3.51 -10.79
N PRO A 63 5.47 -2.59 -11.15
CA PRO A 63 4.04 -2.75 -10.88
C PRO A 63 3.39 -3.95 -11.60
N GLN A 64 4.05 -4.51 -12.61
CA GLN A 64 3.56 -5.72 -13.29
C GLN A 64 3.68 -6.98 -12.43
N THR A 65 4.60 -7.01 -11.46
CA THR A 65 4.77 -8.13 -10.53
C THR A 65 3.52 -8.36 -9.68
N PHE A 66 2.70 -7.32 -9.50
CA PHE A 66 1.47 -7.35 -8.69
C PHE A 66 0.22 -7.74 -9.50
N ARG A 67 0.38 -8.28 -10.71
CA ARG A 67 -0.75 -8.57 -11.61
C ARG A 67 -0.96 -10.06 -11.86
N GLY A 68 -2.23 -10.47 -11.83
CA GLY A 68 -2.67 -11.82 -12.16
C GLY A 68 -2.61 -12.80 -10.98
N ALA A 69 -3.14 -14.01 -11.19
CA ALA A 69 -3.36 -14.99 -10.11
C ALA A 69 -2.08 -15.47 -9.42
N ARG A 70 -0.92 -15.40 -10.09
CA ARG A 70 0.37 -15.82 -9.54
C ARG A 70 1.09 -14.71 -8.78
N ALA A 71 0.60 -13.47 -8.84
CA ALA A 71 1.28 -12.32 -8.27
C ALA A 71 1.59 -12.46 -6.77
N PRO A 72 0.68 -12.93 -5.90
CA PRO A 72 0.99 -13.11 -4.48
C PRO A 72 2.18 -14.06 -4.25
N ALA A 73 2.25 -15.16 -5.00
CA ALA A 73 3.34 -16.12 -4.88
C ALA A 73 4.68 -15.55 -5.39
N VAL A 74 4.67 -14.78 -6.49
CA VAL A 74 5.87 -14.12 -7.02
C VAL A 74 6.37 -13.05 -6.04
N VAL A 75 5.48 -12.24 -5.48
CA VAL A 75 5.82 -11.23 -4.47
C VAL A 75 6.38 -11.90 -3.22
N ALA A 76 5.73 -12.95 -2.71
CA ALA A 76 6.21 -13.71 -1.56
C ALA A 76 7.60 -14.31 -1.80
N ALA A 77 7.83 -14.95 -2.95
CA ALA A 77 9.13 -15.52 -3.29
C ALA A 77 10.23 -14.46 -3.42
N THR A 78 9.89 -13.29 -4.00
CA THR A 78 10.83 -12.17 -4.13
C THR A 78 11.23 -11.63 -2.76
N LEU A 79 10.26 -11.44 -1.86
CA LEU A 79 10.50 -10.95 -0.50
C LEU A 79 11.25 -11.97 0.34
N LEU A 80 10.96 -13.26 0.19
CA LEU A 80 11.71 -14.33 0.85
C LEU A 80 13.18 -14.31 0.42
N ALA A 81 13.46 -14.15 -0.88
CA ALA A 81 14.82 -14.09 -1.39
C ALA A 81 15.58 -12.83 -0.91
N LEU A 82 14.92 -11.67 -0.90
CA LEU A 82 15.51 -10.43 -0.39
C LEU A 82 15.74 -10.50 1.12
N GLY A 83 14.79 -11.05 1.87
CA GLY A 83 14.91 -11.31 3.31
C GLY A 83 16.10 -12.23 3.58
N ALA A 84 16.19 -13.37 2.90
CA ALA A 84 17.32 -14.30 3.08
C ALA A 84 18.68 -13.67 2.75
N GLY A 85 18.72 -12.77 1.77
CA GLY A 85 19.93 -11.97 1.49
C GLY A 85 20.30 -11.03 2.65
N PHE A 86 19.31 -10.46 3.33
CA PHE A 86 19.52 -9.62 4.51
C PHE A 86 20.02 -10.44 5.70
N GLU A 87 19.45 -11.62 5.96
CA GLU A 87 19.91 -12.55 7.00
C GLU A 87 21.38 -12.92 6.82
N VAL A 88 21.79 -13.20 5.58
CA VAL A 88 23.21 -13.46 5.25
C VAL A 88 24.08 -12.23 5.54
N TYR A 89 23.59 -11.03 5.25
CA TYR A 89 24.30 -9.80 5.63
C TYR A 89 24.44 -9.67 7.15
N GLU A 90 23.40 -9.96 7.92
CA GLU A 90 23.48 -9.90 9.38
C GLU A 90 24.46 -10.91 9.96
N TYR A 91 24.39 -12.16 9.48
CA TYR A 91 25.32 -13.20 9.85
C TYR A 91 26.79 -12.80 9.59
N LEU A 92 27.06 -12.13 8.48
CA LEU A 92 28.44 -11.79 8.10
C LEU A 92 28.97 -10.52 8.75
N PHE A 93 28.12 -9.54 9.06
CA PHE A 93 28.56 -8.17 9.37
C PHE A 93 28.04 -7.60 10.69
N LYS A 94 27.24 -8.34 11.46
CA LYS A 94 26.69 -7.86 12.73
C LYS A 94 27.22 -8.67 13.91
N ASP A 95 27.34 -8.01 15.06
CA ASP A 95 27.95 -8.62 16.25
C ASP A 95 26.91 -9.15 17.25
N PHE A 96 25.63 -8.78 17.10
CA PHE A 96 24.60 -9.08 18.10
C PHE A 96 24.27 -10.58 18.22
N TRP A 97 24.52 -11.38 17.18
CA TRP A 97 24.28 -12.83 17.20
C TRP A 97 25.44 -13.65 17.79
N TRP A 98 26.61 -13.06 18.07
CA TRP A 98 27.81 -13.80 18.53
C TRP A 98 27.63 -14.53 19.88
N GLY A 99 26.62 -14.15 20.67
CA GLY A 99 26.25 -14.82 21.91
C GLY A 99 25.16 -15.90 21.76
N TRP A 100 24.61 -16.09 20.55
CA TRP A 100 23.47 -16.97 20.32
C TRP A 100 23.91 -18.38 19.96
N SER A 101 23.08 -19.36 20.32
CA SER A 101 23.21 -20.71 19.75
C SER A 101 22.79 -20.70 18.28
N MET A 102 23.41 -21.54 17.46
CA MET A 102 23.03 -21.68 16.04
C MET A 102 21.55 -22.07 15.86
N THR A 103 20.98 -22.82 16.81
CA THR A 103 19.55 -23.18 16.80
C THR A 103 18.67 -21.95 16.99
N TYR A 104 18.99 -21.11 17.98
CA TYR A 104 18.24 -19.90 18.24
C TYR A 104 18.32 -18.93 17.06
N TYR A 105 19.53 -18.73 16.50
CA TYR A 105 19.71 -17.92 15.31
C TYR A 105 18.88 -18.43 14.12
N ALA A 106 18.87 -19.74 13.87
CA ALA A 106 18.07 -20.31 12.78
C ALA A 106 16.56 -20.16 13.00
N GLU A 107 16.09 -20.21 14.25
CA GLU A 107 14.68 -19.99 14.58
C GLU A 107 14.27 -18.53 14.37
N ASP A 108 15.11 -17.59 14.80
CA ASP A 108 14.96 -16.14 14.61
C ASP A 108 14.88 -15.79 13.11
N THR A 109 15.90 -16.20 12.34
CA THR A 109 15.92 -16.06 10.88
C THR A 109 14.67 -16.65 10.22
N ALA A 110 14.18 -17.81 10.67
CA ALA A 110 12.97 -18.40 10.09
C ALA A 110 11.72 -17.53 10.36
N ILE A 111 11.60 -16.96 11.56
CA ILE A 111 10.54 -16.02 11.91
C ILE A 111 10.64 -14.77 11.05
N ASP A 112 11.85 -14.22 10.90
CA ASP A 112 12.12 -13.01 10.12
C ASP A 112 11.74 -13.14 8.66
N LEU A 113 12.09 -14.26 8.04
CA LEU A 113 11.68 -14.56 6.67
C LEU A 113 10.16 -14.63 6.53
N VAL A 114 9.47 -15.27 7.48
CA VAL A 114 8.01 -15.37 7.46
C VAL A 114 7.36 -14.00 7.61
N VAL A 115 7.80 -13.19 8.56
CA VAL A 115 7.17 -11.90 8.84
C VAL A 115 7.52 -10.84 7.80
N ASN A 116 8.69 -10.92 7.16
CA ASN A 116 9.02 -10.14 5.97
C ASN A 116 8.02 -10.42 4.82
N VAL A 117 7.75 -11.71 4.55
CA VAL A 117 6.76 -12.10 3.54
C VAL A 117 5.36 -11.64 3.94
N ALA A 118 4.96 -11.83 5.20
CA ALA A 118 3.65 -11.41 5.70
C ALA A 118 3.44 -9.89 5.56
N GLY A 119 4.43 -9.09 5.95
CA GLY A 119 4.40 -7.63 5.80
C GLY A 119 4.25 -7.19 4.35
N GLY A 120 5.00 -7.81 3.43
CA GLY A 120 4.88 -7.46 2.02
C GLY A 120 3.59 -7.95 1.35
N LEU A 121 3.02 -9.08 1.79
CA LEU A 121 1.65 -9.48 1.41
C LEU A 121 0.61 -8.50 2.00
N GLY A 122 0.87 -7.88 3.14
CA GLY A 122 0.10 -6.75 3.66
C GLY A 122 0.09 -5.56 2.70
N PHE A 123 1.24 -5.18 2.13
CA PHE A 123 1.30 -4.15 1.09
C PHE A 123 0.55 -4.56 -0.18
N PHE A 124 0.67 -5.82 -0.59
CA PHE A 124 -0.10 -6.37 -1.71
C PHE A 124 -1.61 -6.19 -1.49
N ALA A 125 -2.11 -6.61 -0.32
CA ALA A 125 -3.51 -6.44 0.04
C ALA A 125 -3.94 -4.96 0.10
N PHE A 126 -3.07 -4.07 0.58
CA PHE A 126 -3.29 -2.63 0.57
C PHE A 126 -3.51 -2.09 -0.85
N VAL A 127 -2.66 -2.46 -1.81
CA VAL A 127 -2.81 -2.08 -3.22
C VAL A 127 -4.11 -2.60 -3.82
N GLU A 128 -4.44 -3.87 -3.61
CA GLU A 128 -5.69 -4.46 -4.11
C GLU A 128 -6.93 -3.82 -3.47
N GLY A 129 -6.85 -3.44 -2.20
CA GLY A 129 -7.91 -2.68 -1.50
C GLY A 129 -8.17 -1.30 -2.11
N ILE A 130 -7.14 -0.63 -2.63
CA ILE A 130 -7.32 0.63 -3.37
C ILE A 130 -8.09 0.39 -4.68
N PHE A 131 -7.80 -0.68 -5.40
CA PHE A 131 -8.55 -1.01 -6.62
C PHE A 131 -10.01 -1.34 -6.33
N TRP A 132 -10.25 -2.15 -5.30
CA TRP A 132 -11.59 -2.53 -4.88
C TRP A 132 -12.43 -1.32 -4.48
N SER A 133 -11.89 -0.43 -3.62
CA SER A 133 -12.59 0.78 -3.18
C SER A 133 -12.91 1.75 -4.32
N ARG A 134 -11.97 1.96 -5.26
CA ARG A 134 -12.20 2.83 -6.43
C ARG A 134 -13.24 2.24 -7.39
N GLY A 135 -13.20 0.94 -7.63
CA GLY A 135 -14.23 0.26 -8.45
C GLY A 135 -15.64 0.38 -7.86
N GLN A 136 -15.74 0.28 -6.53
CA GLN A 136 -17.01 0.44 -5.83
C GLN A 136 -17.54 1.89 -5.86
N ALA A 137 -16.65 2.88 -5.83
CA ALA A 137 -17.01 4.29 -5.98
C ALA A 137 -17.53 4.63 -7.39
N ASP A 138 -16.90 4.04 -8.42
CA ASP A 138 -17.34 4.23 -9.81
C ASP A 138 -18.72 3.60 -10.07
N ALA A 139 -18.97 2.41 -9.53
CA ALA A 139 -20.30 1.77 -9.61
C ALA A 139 -21.41 2.63 -9.00
N ARG A 140 -21.17 3.17 -7.79
CA ARG A 140 -22.14 4.06 -7.10
C ARG A 140 -22.42 5.36 -7.87
N ARG A 141 -21.45 5.88 -8.63
CA ARG A 141 -21.64 7.07 -9.48
C ARG A 141 -22.45 6.75 -10.74
N GLY A 142 -22.27 5.54 -11.30
CA GLY A 142 -23.05 5.07 -12.46
C GLY A 142 -24.53 4.88 -12.16
N ASP A 143 -24.88 4.47 -10.93
CA ASP A 143 -26.26 4.24 -10.49
C ASP A 143 -27.01 5.51 -10.03
N SER A 144 -26.37 6.69 -10.08
CA SER A 144 -27.06 7.95 -9.78
C SER A 144 -27.98 8.31 -10.96
N PRO A 145 -29.32 8.34 -10.80
CA PRO A 145 -30.22 8.73 -11.89
C PRO A 145 -29.88 10.15 -12.35
N PRO A 146 -30.02 10.46 -13.66
CA PRO A 146 -29.72 11.78 -14.17
C PRO A 146 -30.53 12.81 -13.40
N ARG A 147 -29.82 13.75 -12.75
CA ARG A 147 -30.38 14.90 -12.05
C ARG A 147 -31.38 15.55 -12.99
N SER A 148 -32.67 15.47 -12.69
CA SER A 148 -33.72 16.13 -13.45
C SER A 148 -33.35 17.60 -13.56
N ALA A 149 -32.98 18.02 -14.77
CA ALA A 149 -32.74 19.41 -15.07
C ALA A 149 -34.02 20.16 -14.71
N HIS A 150 -33.92 21.08 -13.75
CA HIS A 150 -35.01 21.96 -13.37
C HIS A 150 -35.61 22.60 -14.63
N VAL A 151 -36.86 22.24 -14.92
CA VAL A 151 -37.70 22.92 -15.90
C VAL A 151 -37.79 24.38 -15.46
N ARG A 152 -37.13 25.25 -16.21
CA ARG A 152 -37.21 26.71 -16.06
C ARG A 152 -38.61 27.11 -16.52
N SER A 153 -39.49 27.38 -15.57
CA SER A 153 -40.81 27.98 -15.81
C SER A 153 -40.59 29.43 -16.20
N ASP A 154 -40.44 29.70 -17.49
CA ASP A 154 -40.46 31.05 -18.03
C ASP A 154 -41.92 31.50 -18.14
N GLY A 155 -42.36 32.23 -17.10
CA GLY A 155 -43.66 32.87 -17.06
C GLY A 155 -43.65 34.06 -18.01
N GLY A 156 -44.35 33.92 -19.14
CA GLY A 156 -44.45 34.96 -20.15
C GLY A 156 -45.19 36.21 -19.66
N GLU A 157 -44.59 37.37 -19.91
CA GLU A 157 -45.22 38.68 -19.80
C GLU A 157 -45.68 39.19 -21.18
N THR A 158 -47.00 39.45 -21.29
CA THR A 158 -47.69 40.59 -22.00
C THR A 158 -47.62 40.69 -23.54
N PRO A 159 -48.56 41.39 -24.25
CA PRO A 159 -49.47 42.45 -23.77
C PRO A 159 -50.93 42.40 -24.22
N ASP A 160 -51.70 43.18 -23.46
CA ASP A 160 -53.00 43.78 -23.74
C ASP A 160 -53.01 44.53 -25.09
N ASP A 161 -53.97 44.25 -25.99
CA ASP A 161 -54.59 45.28 -26.84
C ASP A 161 -55.92 44.82 -27.47
N ASP A 162 -56.83 45.77 -27.49
CA ASP A 162 -58.24 45.77 -27.89
C ASP A 162 -58.53 45.31 -29.33
N ARG A 163 -59.68 44.61 -29.53
CA ARG A 163 -60.72 45.04 -30.50
C ARG A 163 -62.01 44.19 -30.47
N ARG A 164 -63.04 44.82 -29.88
CA ARG A 164 -64.45 44.97 -30.31
C ARG A 164 -65.27 43.73 -30.74
N SER A 165 -66.30 43.49 -29.93
CA SER A 165 -67.58 42.91 -30.32
C SER A 165 -68.56 43.97 -30.90
N ASN A 166 -69.55 43.46 -31.64
CA ASN A 166 -70.84 44.04 -32.04
C ASN A 166 -70.94 45.03 -33.23
N ARG A 167 -71.71 44.52 -34.22
CA ARG A 167 -72.69 45.16 -35.12
C ARG A 167 -72.22 46.17 -36.16
#